data_AF-A0A2U2RLT8-F1
#
_entry.id   AF-A0A2U2RLT8-F1
#
_cell.length_a   1.000
_cell.length_b   1.000
_cell.length_c   1.000
_cell.angle_alpha   90.00
_cell.angle_beta   90.00
_cell.angle_gamma   90.00
#
_symmetry.space_group_name_H-M   'P 1'
#
loop_
_entity.id
_entity.type
_entity.pdbx_description
1 polymer ?
#
loop_
_entity_poly.entity_id
_entity_poly.type
_entity_poly.pdbx_seq_one_letter_code
_entity_poly.pdbx_strand_id
1 'polypeptide(L)'
;MSENSPRARRLADRIQQIVATMLDTRVKDPRLGFITITEVRVTGDLQHATLFYTVFGDEEERAGTAAALASATGMLRREVGRQTGVRLTPTLEFVEDALPENARTIEDLLVHARTRDADLAELKEGASYAGEADPYRAPREDEEDEEDGDLEDGDLESDLEAEGTEDRKSSERSDEDTEDPRA
;
A
#
# COMPACT_ATOMS: atom_id res chain seq x y z
N MET A 1 -13.28 -22.15 -1.99
CA MET A 1 -13.47 -21.00 -2.88
C MET A 1 -13.07 -21.45 -4.28
N SER A 2 -13.98 -21.35 -5.25
CA SER A 2 -13.89 -22.09 -6.52
C SER A 2 -12.61 -21.76 -7.28
N GLU A 3 -11.84 -22.80 -7.58
CA GLU A 3 -10.75 -22.79 -8.56
C GLU A 3 -11.33 -22.23 -9.88
N ASN A 4 -10.86 -21.05 -10.28
CA ASN A 4 -11.45 -20.27 -11.36
C ASN A 4 -11.19 -20.97 -12.71
N SER A 5 -12.14 -21.81 -13.13
CA SER A 5 -12.04 -22.50 -14.42
C SER A 5 -11.85 -21.47 -15.55
N PRO A 6 -10.99 -21.71 -16.55
CA PRO A 6 -10.76 -20.77 -17.65
C PRO A 6 -12.05 -20.38 -18.38
N ARG A 7 -13.07 -21.25 -18.34
CA ARG A 7 -14.39 -21.00 -18.91
C ARG A 7 -15.21 -20.00 -18.09
N ALA A 8 -15.18 -20.11 -16.76
CA ALA A 8 -15.85 -19.17 -15.86
C ALA A 8 -15.28 -17.76 -16.02
N ARG A 9 -13.94 -17.62 -16.11
CA ARG A 9 -13.30 -16.31 -16.35
C ARG A 9 -13.73 -15.67 -17.66
N ARG A 10 -13.65 -16.40 -18.80
CA ARG A 10 -14.09 -15.87 -20.10
C ARG A 10 -15.56 -15.46 -20.11
N LEU A 11 -16.41 -16.21 -19.41
CA LEU A 11 -17.82 -15.86 -19.28
C LEU A 11 -18.00 -14.61 -18.42
N ALA A 12 -17.27 -14.49 -17.31
CA ALA A 12 -17.27 -13.31 -16.45
C ALA A 12 -16.88 -12.05 -17.22
N ASP A 13 -15.76 -12.06 -17.96
CA ASP A 13 -15.29 -10.94 -18.77
C ASP A 13 -16.35 -10.51 -19.80
N ARG A 14 -16.99 -11.51 -20.44
CA ARG A 14 -18.03 -11.24 -21.43
C ARG A 14 -19.29 -10.66 -20.79
N ILE A 15 -19.70 -11.17 -19.63
CA ILE A 15 -20.84 -10.65 -18.86
C ILE A 15 -20.55 -9.20 -18.46
N GLN A 16 -19.35 -8.92 -17.94
CA GLN A 16 -18.94 -7.57 -17.53
C GLN A 16 -19.07 -6.58 -18.70
N GLN A 17 -18.52 -6.93 -19.87
CA GLN A 17 -18.59 -6.07 -21.06
C GLN A 17 -20.03 -5.81 -21.51
N ILE A 18 -20.87 -6.85 -21.54
CA ILE A 18 -22.27 -6.74 -21.97
C ILE A 18 -23.06 -5.87 -21.00
N VAL A 19 -22.93 -6.13 -19.70
CA VAL A 19 -23.68 -5.40 -18.67
C VAL A 19 -23.24 -3.94 -18.63
N ALA A 20 -21.94 -3.66 -18.66
CA ALA A 20 -21.43 -2.29 -18.70
C ALA A 20 -21.97 -1.51 -19.92
N THR A 21 -21.94 -2.13 -21.11
CA THR A 21 -22.49 -1.50 -22.34
C THR A 21 -24.00 -1.27 -22.23
N MET A 22 -24.73 -2.19 -21.61
CA MET A 22 -26.18 -2.09 -21.46
C MET A 22 -26.60 -1.04 -20.44
N LEU A 23 -25.85 -0.90 -19.36
CA LEU A 23 -26.06 0.16 -18.38
C LEU A 23 -25.86 1.54 -19.02
N ASP A 24 -24.78 1.73 -19.78
CA ASP A 24 -24.48 3.00 -20.46
C ASP A 24 -25.50 3.35 -21.56
N THR A 25 -25.89 2.37 -22.39
CA THR A 25 -26.71 2.66 -23.58
C THR A 25 -28.21 2.57 -23.37
N ARG A 26 -28.68 1.71 -22.45
CA ARG A 26 -30.08 1.25 -22.43
C ARG A 26 -30.81 1.48 -21.11
N VAL A 27 -30.10 1.61 -20.00
CA VAL A 27 -30.69 1.89 -18.70
C VAL A 27 -30.69 3.39 -18.46
N LYS A 28 -31.76 4.06 -18.90
CA LYS A 28 -32.00 5.49 -18.65
C LYS A 28 -33.00 5.67 -17.51
N ASP A 29 -32.68 5.13 -16.34
CA ASP A 29 -33.49 5.36 -15.14
C ASP A 29 -32.96 6.63 -14.44
N PRO A 30 -33.79 7.64 -14.15
CA PRO A 30 -33.35 8.83 -13.42
C PRO A 30 -32.82 8.53 -12.01
N ARG A 31 -33.10 7.34 -11.46
CA ARG A 31 -32.57 6.86 -10.17
C ARG A 31 -31.21 6.17 -10.28
N LEU A 32 -30.76 5.89 -11.50
CA LEU A 32 -29.45 5.29 -11.74
C LEU A 32 -28.41 6.41 -11.71
N GLY A 33 -27.61 6.44 -10.64
CA GLY A 33 -26.45 7.32 -10.55
C GLY A 33 -25.34 6.91 -11.53
N PHE A 34 -24.20 7.58 -11.45
CA PHE A 34 -23.02 7.19 -12.24
C PHE A 34 -22.45 5.88 -11.68
N ILE A 35 -22.86 4.77 -12.29
CA ILE A 35 -22.51 3.41 -11.89
C ILE A 35 -21.33 2.87 -12.68
N THR A 36 -20.42 2.17 -12.00
CA THR A 36 -19.30 1.43 -12.62
C THR A 36 -19.30 -0.02 -12.16
N ILE A 37 -19.15 -0.97 -13.08
CA ILE A 37 -18.96 -2.40 -12.75
C ILE A 37 -17.46 -2.68 -12.58
N THR A 38 -17.03 -2.97 -11.35
CA THR A 38 -15.61 -3.17 -11.01
C THR A 38 -15.14 -4.58 -11.35
N GLU A 39 -15.92 -5.60 -10.95
CA GLU A 39 -15.57 -7.01 -11.14
C GLU A 39 -16.82 -7.85 -11.40
N VAL A 40 -16.65 -8.96 -12.13
CA VAL A 40 -17.67 -10.01 -12.22
C VAL A 40 -17.05 -11.34 -11.83
N ARG A 41 -17.71 -12.07 -10.93
CA ARG A 41 -17.32 -13.43 -10.51
C ARG A 41 -18.39 -14.41 -10.91
N VAL A 42 -17.98 -15.50 -11.56
CA VAL A 42 -18.88 -16.58 -11.98
C VAL A 42 -18.51 -17.86 -11.24
N THR A 43 -19.51 -18.57 -10.73
CA THR A 43 -19.29 -19.85 -10.04
C THR A 43 -18.75 -20.92 -11.00
N GLY A 44 -18.07 -21.94 -10.46
CA GLY A 44 -17.48 -23.01 -11.28
C GLY A 44 -18.47 -23.79 -12.14
N ASP A 45 -19.74 -23.85 -11.72
CA ASP A 45 -20.86 -24.46 -12.44
C ASP A 45 -21.55 -23.51 -13.45
N LEU A 46 -21.11 -22.25 -13.54
CA LEU A 46 -21.60 -21.21 -14.45
C LEU A 46 -23.07 -20.81 -14.25
N GLN A 47 -23.66 -21.12 -13.10
CA GLN A 47 -25.08 -20.85 -12.83
C GLN A 47 -25.32 -19.52 -12.11
N HIS A 48 -24.30 -19.00 -11.43
CA HIS A 48 -24.38 -17.76 -10.67
C HIS A 48 -23.26 -16.81 -11.08
N ALA A 49 -23.61 -15.55 -11.27
CA ALA A 49 -22.68 -14.47 -11.55
C ALA A 49 -22.93 -13.32 -10.57
N THR A 50 -21.93 -13.00 -9.77
CA THR A 50 -21.93 -11.85 -8.85
C THR A 50 -21.20 -10.70 -9.53
N LEU A 51 -21.87 -9.56 -9.68
CA LEU A 51 -21.35 -8.35 -10.27
C LEU A 51 -21.12 -7.33 -9.16
N PHE A 52 -19.86 -6.93 -9.01
CA PHE A 52 -19.44 -5.88 -8.09
C PHE A 52 -19.55 -4.53 -8.79
N TYR A 53 -20.17 -3.56 -8.12
CA TYR A 53 -20.37 -2.24 -8.69
C TYR A 53 -20.14 -1.14 -7.67
N THR A 54 -19.70 0.01 -8.14
CA THR A 54 -19.63 1.25 -7.36
C THR A 54 -20.61 2.25 -7.93
N VAL A 55 -21.17 3.08 -7.05
CA VAL A 55 -22.00 4.22 -7.44
C VAL A 55 -21.29 5.47 -6.98
N PHE A 56 -21.07 6.39 -7.91
CA PHE A 56 -20.61 7.72 -7.55
C PHE A 56 -21.81 8.56 -7.15
N GLY A 57 -21.95 8.85 -5.86
CA GLY A 57 -23.11 9.55 -5.33
C GLY A 57 -23.25 9.49 -3.80
N ASP A 58 -24.34 10.05 -3.31
CA ASP A 58 -24.74 9.95 -1.91
C ASP A 58 -25.46 8.61 -1.59
N GLU A 59 -25.88 8.43 -0.33
CA GLU A 59 -26.57 7.22 0.13
C GLU A 59 -27.93 7.02 -0.57
N GLU A 60 -28.63 8.11 -0.89
CA GLU A 60 -29.94 8.05 -1.52
C GLU A 60 -29.81 7.60 -2.99
N GLU A 61 -28.80 8.11 -3.70
CA GLU A 61 -28.44 7.69 -5.04
C GLU A 61 -27.97 6.22 -5.09
N ARG A 62 -27.25 5.76 -4.05
CA ARG A 62 -26.85 4.34 -3.90
C ARG A 62 -28.07 3.43 -3.74
N ALA A 63 -28.98 3.76 -2.81
CA ALA A 63 -30.22 3.01 -2.62
C ALA A 63 -31.12 3.03 -3.88
N GLY A 64 -31.23 4.19 -4.54
CA GLY A 64 -31.96 4.33 -5.80
C GLY A 64 -31.39 3.47 -6.93
N THR A 65 -30.06 3.44 -7.04
CA THR A 65 -29.35 2.63 -8.04
C THR A 65 -29.53 1.13 -7.77
N ALA A 66 -29.45 0.69 -6.51
CA ALA A 66 -29.71 -0.70 -6.15
C ALA A 66 -31.11 -1.16 -6.56
N ALA A 67 -32.14 -0.33 -6.34
CA ALA A 67 -33.50 -0.61 -6.76
C ALA A 67 -33.67 -0.62 -8.31
N ALA A 68 -33.00 0.30 -9.00
CA ALA A 68 -33.00 0.33 -10.47
C ALA A 68 -32.33 -0.92 -11.06
N LEU A 69 -31.19 -1.35 -10.51
CA LEU A 69 -30.51 -2.59 -10.92
C LEU A 69 -31.39 -3.81 -10.67
N ALA A 70 -32.02 -3.92 -9.50
CA ALA A 70 -32.93 -5.03 -9.19
C ALA A 70 -34.06 -5.15 -10.23
N SER A 71 -34.60 -4.00 -10.66
CA SER A 71 -35.63 -3.89 -11.70
C SER A 71 -35.10 -4.29 -13.09
N ALA A 72 -33.86 -3.90 -13.40
CA ALA A 72 -33.22 -4.15 -14.68
C ALA A 72 -32.63 -5.57 -14.82
N THR A 73 -32.45 -6.32 -13.72
CA THR A 73 -31.84 -7.66 -13.69
C THR A 73 -32.39 -8.61 -14.75
N GLY A 74 -33.73 -8.67 -14.91
CA GLY A 74 -34.35 -9.55 -15.90
C GLY A 74 -33.99 -9.19 -17.34
N MET A 75 -33.94 -7.89 -17.64
CA MET A 75 -33.57 -7.37 -18.96
C MET A 75 -32.07 -7.62 -19.24
N LEU A 76 -31.21 -7.32 -18.27
CA LEU A 76 -29.77 -7.55 -18.36
C LEU A 76 -29.46 -9.03 -18.55
N ARG A 77 -30.09 -9.91 -17.78
CA ARG A 77 -29.91 -11.37 -17.91
C ARG A 77 -30.35 -11.87 -19.28
N ARG A 78 -31.48 -11.40 -19.81
CA ARG A 78 -31.93 -11.79 -21.16
C ARG A 78 -30.92 -11.39 -22.22
N GLU A 79 -30.37 -10.18 -22.11
CA GLU A 79 -29.40 -9.68 -23.07
C GLU A 79 -28.06 -10.42 -22.98
N VAL A 80 -27.58 -10.70 -21.76
CA VAL A 80 -26.41 -11.54 -21.52
C VAL A 80 -26.59 -12.90 -22.21
N GLY A 81 -27.73 -13.57 -22.02
CA GLY A 81 -28.01 -14.84 -22.69
C GLY A 81 -27.98 -14.74 -24.21
N ARG A 82 -28.57 -13.68 -24.76
CA ARG A 82 -28.60 -13.41 -26.22
C ARG A 82 -27.21 -13.19 -26.81
N GLN A 83 -26.35 -12.44 -26.13
CA GLN A 83 -25.03 -12.07 -26.65
C GLN A 83 -23.93 -13.10 -26.35
N THR A 84 -24.09 -13.91 -25.30
CA THR A 84 -23.12 -14.97 -24.96
C THR A 84 -23.44 -16.30 -25.62
N GLY A 85 -24.71 -16.56 -25.99
CA GLY A 85 -25.12 -17.82 -26.61
C GLY A 85 -25.04 -19.03 -25.69
N VAL A 86 -24.96 -18.81 -24.37
CA VAL A 86 -24.89 -19.91 -23.39
C VAL A 86 -26.23 -20.62 -23.28
N ARG A 87 -26.20 -21.94 -23.13
CA ARG A 87 -27.40 -22.77 -22.95
C ARG A 87 -28.18 -22.41 -21.69
N LEU A 88 -27.48 -22.13 -20.60
CA LEU A 88 -28.05 -21.68 -19.34
C LEU A 88 -27.41 -20.35 -18.98
N THR A 89 -28.21 -19.29 -18.95
CA THR A 89 -27.73 -17.97 -18.56
C THR A 89 -27.67 -17.89 -17.03
N PRO A 90 -26.50 -17.53 -16.45
CA PRO A 90 -26.36 -17.42 -15.02
C PRO A 90 -27.37 -16.41 -14.45
N THR A 91 -27.73 -16.62 -13.19
CA THR A 91 -28.39 -15.59 -12.39
C THR A 91 -27.40 -14.45 -12.14
N LEU A 92 -27.89 -13.21 -12.22
CA LEU A 92 -27.06 -12.02 -11.99
C LEU A 92 -27.43 -11.47 -10.62
N GLU A 93 -26.43 -11.38 -9.74
CA GLU A 93 -26.53 -10.76 -8.42
C GLU A 93 -25.65 -9.52 -8.40
N PHE A 94 -26.17 -8.40 -7.91
CA PHE A 94 -25.44 -7.13 -7.83
C PHE A 94 -25.03 -6.88 -6.39
N VAL A 95 -23.75 -6.67 -6.16
CA VAL A 95 -23.17 -6.39 -4.85
C VAL A 95 -22.42 -5.07 -4.93
N GLU A 96 -22.75 -4.16 -4.03
CA GLU A 96 -22.05 -2.89 -3.94
C GLU A 96 -20.64 -3.11 -3.42
N ASP A 97 -19.69 -2.45 -4.05
CA ASP A 97 -18.28 -2.48 -3.69
C ASP A 97 -17.98 -1.31 -2.74
N ALA A 98 -17.43 -1.61 -1.55
CA ALA A 98 -17.13 -0.64 -0.50
C ALA A 98 -15.88 0.22 -0.80
N LEU A 99 -15.18 -0.05 -1.91
CA LEU A 99 -13.93 0.63 -2.27
C LEU A 99 -13.99 2.17 -2.50
N PRO A 100 -15.09 2.84 -2.90
CA PRO A 100 -15.04 4.28 -3.21
C PRO A 100 -14.89 5.19 -1.98
N GLU A 101 -15.11 4.70 -0.75
CA GLU A 101 -14.87 5.50 0.46
C GLU A 101 -13.39 5.86 0.65
N ASN A 102 -12.47 5.01 0.17
CA ASN A 102 -11.03 5.24 0.33
C ASN A 102 -10.51 6.46 -0.45
N ALA A 103 -11.20 6.90 -1.50
CA ALA A 103 -10.72 8.02 -2.31
C ALA A 103 -10.67 9.34 -1.50
N ARG A 104 -11.70 9.61 -0.68
CA ARG A 104 -11.73 10.81 0.18
C ARG A 104 -10.64 10.74 1.25
N THR A 105 -10.48 9.59 1.88
CA THR A 105 -9.41 9.35 2.86
C THR A 105 -8.03 9.57 2.25
N ILE A 106 -7.79 9.09 1.03
CA ILE A 106 -6.51 9.31 0.33
C ILE A 106 -6.32 10.79 0.00
N GLU A 107 -7.35 11.49 -0.47
CA GLU A 107 -7.31 12.93 -0.74
C GLU A 107 -6.94 13.71 0.54
N ASP A 108 -7.60 13.41 1.65
CA ASP A 108 -7.35 14.03 2.95
C ASP A 108 -5.91 13.78 3.44
N LEU A 109 -5.41 12.55 3.28
CA LEU A 109 -4.03 12.21 3.62
C LEU A 109 -3.02 12.96 2.74
N LEU A 110 -3.29 13.11 1.45
CA LEU A 110 -2.44 13.86 0.52
C LEU A 110 -2.41 15.36 0.85
N VAL A 111 -3.55 15.94 1.19
CA VAL A 111 -3.65 17.34 1.65
C VAL A 111 -2.88 17.53 2.95
N HIS A 112 -3.04 16.61 3.91
CA HIS A 112 -2.32 16.67 5.18
C HIS A 112 -0.80 16.56 4.99
N ALA A 113 -0.33 15.63 4.15
CA ALA A 113 1.08 15.48 3.84
C ALA A 113 1.68 16.74 3.20
N ARG A 114 1.00 17.33 2.20
CA ARG A 114 1.44 18.57 1.55
C ARG A 114 1.56 19.74 2.53
N THR A 115 0.60 19.85 3.46
CA THR A 115 0.61 20.91 4.47
C THR A 115 1.83 20.75 5.38
N ARG A 116 2.07 19.53 5.89
CA ARG A 116 3.25 19.23 6.71
C ARG A 116 4.57 19.49 5.99
N ASP A 117 4.66 19.16 4.70
CA ASP A 117 5.87 19.39 3.91
C ASP A 117 6.12 20.88 3.70
N ALA A 118 5.07 21.68 3.51
CA ALA A 118 5.17 23.14 3.41
C ALA A 118 5.65 23.75 4.74
N ASP A 119 5.08 23.32 5.87
CA ASP A 119 5.49 23.79 7.20
C ASP A 119 6.97 23.47 7.47
N LEU A 120 7.43 22.27 7.11
CA LEU A 120 8.84 21.88 7.23
C LEU A 120 9.76 22.68 6.30
N ALA A 121 9.29 23.04 5.10
CA ALA A 121 10.07 23.86 4.17
C ALA A 121 10.28 25.28 4.72
N GLU A 122 9.24 25.89 5.30
CA GLU A 122 9.33 27.19 5.98
C GLU A 122 10.28 27.14 7.18
N LEU A 123 10.18 26.11 8.01
CA LEU A 123 11.08 25.90 9.15
C LEU A 123 12.54 25.71 8.73
N LYS A 124 12.79 25.08 7.58
CA LYS A 124 14.14 24.88 7.03
C LYS A 124 14.77 26.18 6.51
N GLU A 125 13.98 27.11 5.98
CA GLU A 125 14.49 28.38 5.45
C GLU A 125 15.17 29.23 6.52
N GLY A 126 14.69 29.13 7.78
CA GLY A 126 15.29 29.80 8.94
C GLY A 126 16.23 28.94 9.79
N ALA A 127 16.42 27.66 9.46
CA ALA A 127 17.20 26.74 10.30
C ALA A 127 18.69 26.80 9.96
N SER A 128 19.54 27.03 10.97
CA SER A 128 20.97 26.75 10.87
C SER A 128 21.23 25.26 11.11
N TYR A 129 22.21 24.68 10.42
CA TYR A 129 22.66 23.33 10.71
C TYR A 129 23.11 23.22 12.18
N ALA A 130 22.78 22.12 12.84
CA ALA A 130 23.07 21.92 14.26
C ALA A 130 24.56 21.63 14.56
N GLY A 131 25.40 21.53 13.52
CA GLY A 131 26.84 21.32 13.63
C GLY A 131 27.66 22.48 13.07
N GLU A 132 28.94 22.49 13.42
CA GLU A 132 29.92 23.42 12.87
C GLU A 132 30.27 23.04 11.41
N ALA A 133 30.81 24.00 10.65
CA ALA A 133 31.07 23.83 9.21
C ALA A 133 32.13 22.75 8.89
N ASP A 134 32.98 22.40 9.86
CA ASP A 134 33.93 21.31 9.74
C ASP A 134 33.65 20.23 10.81
N PRO A 135 33.18 19.03 10.40
CA PRO A 135 32.91 17.94 11.32
C PRO A 135 34.16 17.16 11.76
N TYR A 136 35.36 17.49 11.22
CA TYR A 136 36.59 16.75 11.50
C TYR A 136 37.41 17.34 12.64
N ARG A 137 38.00 16.45 13.44
CA ARG A 137 38.93 16.82 14.51
C ARG A 137 40.28 17.20 13.90
N ALA A 138 40.76 18.42 14.18
CA ALA A 138 42.08 18.86 13.76
C ALA A 138 43.18 17.90 14.29
N PRO A 139 44.21 17.59 13.49
CA PRO A 139 45.36 16.83 13.97
C PRO A 139 46.05 17.57 15.12
N ARG A 140 46.59 16.83 16.09
CA ARG A 140 47.35 17.41 17.20
C ARG A 140 48.65 18.00 16.63
N GLU A 141 48.94 19.25 16.95
CA GLU A 141 50.27 19.81 16.77
C GLU A 141 51.14 19.23 17.88
N ASP A 142 52.06 18.34 17.52
CA ASP A 142 53.11 17.89 18.44
C ASP A 142 54.09 19.07 18.57
N GLU A 143 54.01 19.81 19.67
CA GLU A 143 55.04 20.78 20.04
C GLU A 143 56.33 19.99 20.32
N GLU A 144 57.36 20.20 19.49
CA GLU A 144 58.72 19.74 19.76
C GLU A 144 59.23 20.48 21.00
N ASP A 145 59.09 19.87 22.18
CA ASP A 145 59.67 20.39 23.43
C ASP A 145 61.21 20.25 23.38
N GLU A 146 61.90 21.37 23.14
CA GLU A 146 63.33 21.54 23.44
C GLU A 146 63.56 21.53 24.97
N GLU A 147 64.63 20.84 25.39
CA GLU A 147 65.07 20.53 26.76
C GLU A 147 65.22 21.76 27.70
N ASP A 148 64.80 21.64 28.98
CA ASP A 148 65.70 21.64 30.17
C ASP A 148 64.92 21.66 31.51
N GLY A 149 65.33 20.85 32.49
CA GLY A 149 64.84 20.99 33.87
C GLY A 149 65.04 19.80 34.83
N ASP A 150 66.29 19.60 35.26
CA ASP A 150 66.78 18.94 36.48
C ASP A 150 66.21 17.58 36.94
N LEU A 151 67.11 16.60 36.91
CA LEU A 151 67.01 15.28 37.54
C LEU A 151 67.27 15.41 39.06
N GLU A 152 66.38 14.88 39.90
CA GLU A 152 66.76 14.44 41.24
C GLU A 152 66.12 13.07 41.56
N ASP A 153 66.98 12.18 42.03
CA ASP A 153 66.83 10.73 42.14
C ASP A 153 65.69 10.26 43.04
N GLY A 154 65.10 9.13 42.64
CA GLY A 154 64.14 8.37 43.43
C GLY A 154 64.05 6.94 42.94
N ASP A 155 65.14 6.19 43.14
CA ASP A 155 65.20 4.73 43.02
C ASP A 155 63.97 4.07 43.67
N LEU A 156 63.37 3.10 42.98
CA LEU A 156 63.21 1.73 43.49
C LEU A 156 62.68 0.82 42.37
N GLU A 157 63.60 -0.01 41.88
CA GLU A 157 63.36 -1.21 41.08
C GLU A 157 62.40 -2.18 41.79
N SER A 158 61.54 -2.84 41.03
CA SER A 158 61.64 -4.30 40.85
C SER A 158 60.59 -4.79 39.85
N ASP A 159 61.12 -5.19 38.69
CA ASP A 159 60.86 -6.42 37.96
C ASP A 159 59.61 -7.22 38.34
N LEU A 160 58.83 -7.59 37.31
CA LEU A 160 58.79 -8.98 36.85
C LEU A 160 58.05 -9.06 35.49
N GLU A 161 58.81 -9.47 34.48
CA GLU A 161 58.36 -9.89 33.17
C GLU A 161 57.53 -11.19 33.23
N ALA A 162 56.53 -11.32 32.35
CA ALA A 162 56.29 -12.55 31.60
C ALA A 162 55.33 -12.29 30.43
N GLU A 163 55.86 -12.42 29.21
CA GLU A 163 55.11 -12.47 27.96
C GLU A 163 54.23 -13.73 27.83
N GLY A 164 53.21 -13.69 26.96
CA GLY A 164 52.47 -14.88 26.55
C GLY A 164 51.23 -14.64 25.70
N THR A 165 51.45 -14.29 24.43
CA THR A 165 50.75 -14.68 23.18
C THR A 165 49.31 -15.26 23.18
N GLU A 166 48.55 -14.75 22.18
CA GLU A 166 47.47 -15.41 21.41
C GLU A 166 46.12 -15.65 22.14
N ASP A 167 44.94 -15.42 21.58
CA ASP A 167 44.47 -15.84 20.26
C ASP A 167 43.18 -15.06 19.89
N ARG A 168 42.97 -14.89 18.58
CA ARG A 168 41.79 -14.27 17.99
C ARG A 168 40.61 -15.24 18.06
N LYS A 169 39.44 -14.76 18.48
CA LYS A 169 38.16 -15.35 18.02
C LYS A 169 37.19 -14.27 17.55
N SER A 170 37.09 -14.21 16.23
CA SER A 170 35.89 -13.81 15.52
C SER A 170 34.76 -14.80 15.84
N SER A 171 33.56 -14.30 16.13
CA SER A 171 32.30 -14.93 15.73
C SER A 171 31.13 -14.00 16.08
N GLU A 172 30.61 -13.35 15.03
CA GLU A 172 29.19 -13.40 14.67
C GLU A 172 28.19 -12.79 15.66
N ARG A 173 27.77 -11.55 15.39
CA ARG A 173 26.44 -11.08 15.78
C ARG A 173 25.56 -11.03 14.55
N SER A 174 24.60 -11.95 14.57
CA SER A 174 23.52 -12.18 13.63
C SER A 174 22.60 -10.97 13.46
N ASP A 175 22.37 -10.63 12.20
CA ASP A 175 21.20 -9.91 11.71
C ASP A 175 19.95 -10.83 11.72
N GLU A 176 18.78 -10.18 11.61
CA GLU A 176 17.41 -10.71 11.43
C GLU A 176 16.76 -11.40 12.66
N ASP A 177 15.50 -11.13 13.01
CA ASP A 177 14.41 -10.60 12.21
C ASP A 177 13.29 -10.00 13.08
N THR A 178 12.54 -9.09 12.46
CA THR A 178 11.45 -8.31 13.05
C THR A 178 10.18 -9.15 13.15
N GLU A 179 9.64 -9.36 14.36
CA GLU A 179 8.28 -9.88 14.54
C GLU A 179 7.24 -8.75 14.31
N ASP A 180 6.49 -8.85 13.20
CA ASP A 180 5.23 -8.13 12.98
C ASP A 180 4.09 -8.92 13.66
N PRO A 181 3.30 -8.31 14.56
CA PRO A 181 2.24 -8.99 15.28
C PRO A 181 0.92 -8.96 14.49
N ARG A 182 0.35 -10.14 14.18
CA ARG A 182 -1.11 -10.30 13.96
C ARG A 182 -1.53 -11.77 13.89
N ALA A 183 -2.18 -12.24 14.94
CA ALA A 183 -3.35 -13.11 14.89
C ALA A 183 -4.19 -12.89 16.16
#